data_AF-A0A2T9YTD5-F1
#
_entry.id   AF-A0A2T9YTD5-F1
#
_cell.length_a   1.000
_cell.length_b   1.000
_cell.length_c   1.000
_cell.angle_alpha   90.00
_cell.angle_beta   90.00
_cell.angle_gamma   90.00
#
_symmetry.space_group_name_H-M   'P 1'
#
loop_
_entity.id
_entity.type
_entity.pdbx_description
1 polymer ?
#
loop_
_entity_poly.entity_id
_entity_poly.type
_entity_poly.pdbx_seq_one_letter_code
_entity_poly.pdbx_strand_id
1 'polypeptide(L)'
;MCCWLLSLCEFLRASDIHRINDARTIITEDTLKLVIIAPKEKRKDQPIERPCEINRHPNHILCPVLAYTVYKARIATELCPTPHANNDSIIVNRLFRHTKHYNKPLSVDSITRHVKNLSGLIKRPPNTPIPKTRAIGATLAATSGVPVENIVSHAF
;
A
#
# COMPACT_ATOMS: atom_id res chain seq x y z
N MET A 1 -10.29 3.50 -0.39
CA MET A 1 -9.71 4.04 -1.64
C MET A 1 -8.18 4.05 -1.58
N CYS A 2 -7.57 4.85 -0.69
CA CYS A 2 -6.09 5.00 -0.61
C CYS A 2 -5.32 3.67 -0.51
N CYS A 3 -5.65 2.78 0.44
CA CYS A 3 -4.98 1.47 0.55
C CYS A 3 -5.08 0.59 -0.70
N TRP A 4 -6.17 0.70 -1.46
CA TRP A 4 -6.38 -0.05 -2.70
C TRP A 4 -5.49 0.50 -3.83
N LEU A 5 -5.39 1.83 -3.96
CA LEU A 5 -4.50 2.47 -4.93
C LEU A 5 -3.02 2.16 -4.63
N LEU A 6 -2.59 2.25 -3.36
CA LEU A 6 -1.21 1.89 -2.99
C LEU A 6 -0.91 0.42 -3.30
N SER A 7 -1.87 -0.47 -3.05
CA SER A 7 -1.76 -1.90 -3.38
C SER A 7 -1.63 -2.16 -4.89
N LEU A 8 -2.29 -1.32 -5.70
CA LEU A 8 -2.28 -1.43 -7.15
C LEU A 8 -0.96 -0.91 -7.74
N CYS A 9 -0.48 0.25 -7.29
CA CYS A 9 0.70 0.91 -7.84
C CYS A 9 2.01 0.18 -7.51
N GLU A 10 2.18 -0.28 -6.27
CA GLU A 10 3.44 -0.88 -5.77
C GLU A 10 3.33 -2.39 -5.54
N PHE A 11 2.26 -3.01 -6.05
CA PHE A 11 1.99 -4.45 -5.90
C PHE A 11 1.94 -4.92 -4.44
N LEU A 12 1.61 -4.02 -3.51
CA LEU A 12 1.69 -4.26 -2.07
C LEU A 12 0.61 -5.21 -1.58
N ARG A 13 0.99 -6.13 -0.70
CA ARG A 13 0.02 -6.92 0.06
C ARG A 13 -0.52 -6.12 1.24
N ALA A 14 -1.64 -6.57 1.80
CA ALA A 14 -2.19 -5.96 3.02
C ALA A 14 -1.20 -5.97 4.19
N SER A 15 -0.34 -7.00 4.30
CA SER A 15 0.73 -7.05 5.29
C SER A 15 1.77 -5.96 5.09
N ASP A 16 2.11 -5.65 3.85
CA ASP A 16 3.10 -4.63 3.50
C ASP A 16 2.52 -3.23 3.77
N ILE A 17 1.27 -3.02 3.39
CA ILE A 17 0.50 -1.81 3.70
C ILE A 17 0.41 -1.55 5.20
N HIS A 18 0.13 -2.60 5.99
CA HIS A 18 0.09 -2.50 7.45
C HIS A 18 1.45 -2.10 8.05
N ARG A 19 2.55 -2.41 7.35
CA ARG A 19 3.93 -2.18 7.77
C ARG A 19 4.52 -0.85 7.27
N ILE A 20 3.75 -0.04 6.55
CA ILE A 20 4.17 1.32 6.15
C ILE A 20 4.38 2.18 7.40
N ASN A 21 5.57 2.78 7.51
CA ASN A 21 5.88 3.76 8.54
C ASN A 21 5.58 5.18 8.04
N ASP A 22 4.45 5.70 8.48
CA ASP A 22 3.92 7.01 8.09
C ASP A 22 4.80 8.18 8.55
N ALA A 23 5.58 8.02 9.64
CA ALA A 23 6.50 9.07 10.09
C ALA A 23 7.70 9.23 9.13
N ARG A 24 7.94 8.25 8.25
CA ARG A 24 9.02 8.23 7.27
C ARG A 24 8.52 8.39 5.83
N THR A 25 7.22 8.64 5.67
CA THR A 25 6.65 8.94 4.36
C THR A 25 7.07 10.33 3.94
N ILE A 26 7.61 10.44 2.72
CA ILE A 26 7.91 11.73 2.09
C ILE A 26 6.91 11.94 0.97
N ILE A 27 6.27 13.11 0.95
CA ILE A 27 5.34 13.49 -0.09
C ILE A 27 5.79 14.78 -0.76
N THR A 28 5.70 14.81 -2.08
CA THR A 28 5.88 16.00 -2.92
C THR A 28 4.63 16.16 -3.81
N GLU A 29 4.60 17.18 -4.66
CA GLU A 29 3.52 17.37 -5.62
C GLU A 29 3.35 16.16 -6.57
N ASP A 30 4.48 15.57 -6.97
CA ASP A 30 4.54 14.54 -8.00
C ASP A 30 4.82 13.13 -7.48
N THR A 31 5.36 12.97 -6.27
CA THR A 31 5.79 11.67 -5.77
C THR A 31 5.39 11.42 -4.31
N LEU A 32 5.12 10.16 -4.01
CA LEU A 32 4.87 9.63 -2.68
C LEU A 32 5.88 8.52 -2.41
N LYS A 33 6.79 8.76 -1.46
CA LYS A 33 7.80 7.79 -1.03
C LYS A 33 7.40 7.17 0.29
N LEU A 34 7.19 5.87 0.30
CA LEU A 34 6.76 5.09 1.46
C LEU A 34 7.89 4.19 1.93
N VAL A 35 7.96 3.91 3.24
CA VAL A 35 8.91 2.95 3.80
C VAL A 35 8.15 1.84 4.50
N ILE A 36 8.30 0.61 4.02
CA ILE A 36 7.71 -0.60 4.61
C ILE A 36 8.72 -1.20 5.59
N ILE A 37 8.36 -1.31 6.85
CA ILE A 37 9.24 -1.83 7.91
C ILE A 37 9.06 -3.34 8.08
N ALA A 38 10.19 -4.03 8.11
CA ALA A 38 10.38 -5.46 8.22
C ALA A 38 9.38 -6.22 7.34
N PRO A 39 9.43 -6.07 5.99
CA PRO A 39 8.52 -6.78 5.09
C PRO A 39 8.63 -8.31 5.28
N LYS A 40 7.57 -9.03 4.91
CA LYS A 40 7.49 -10.49 5.19
C LYS A 40 8.47 -11.27 4.31
N GLU A 41 8.68 -10.80 3.08
CA GLU A 41 9.60 -11.40 2.13
C GLU A 41 11.01 -10.85 2.36
N LYS A 42 11.99 -11.76 2.43
CA LYS A 42 13.42 -11.42 2.57
C LYS A 42 14.11 -11.67 1.23
N ARG A 43 15.03 -10.79 0.83
CA ARG A 43 15.95 -11.00 -0.30
C ARG A 43 17.37 -11.11 0.23
N LYS A 44 18.03 -12.25 0.06
CA LYS A 44 19.48 -12.42 0.33
C LYS A 44 19.97 -11.78 1.66
N ASP A 45 19.22 -11.95 2.74
CA ASP A 45 19.51 -11.42 4.09
C ASP A 45 19.55 -9.89 4.29
N GLN A 46 19.00 -9.06 3.40
CA GLN A 46 18.64 -7.65 3.68
C GLN A 46 17.35 -7.18 2.95
N PRO A 47 16.63 -6.13 3.39
CA PRO A 47 16.76 -5.34 4.62
C PRO A 47 15.53 -5.43 5.56
N ILE A 48 15.72 -4.86 6.75
CA ILE A 48 14.69 -4.50 7.74
C ILE A 48 13.68 -3.51 7.14
N GLU A 49 13.89 -2.95 5.94
CA GLU A 49 13.08 -1.89 5.35
C GLU A 49 13.00 -2.03 3.83
N ARG A 50 11.85 -1.70 3.24
CA ARG A 50 11.64 -1.63 1.79
C ARG A 50 11.10 -0.23 1.43
N PRO A 51 11.89 0.62 0.75
CA PRO A 51 11.38 1.86 0.18
C PRO A 51 10.50 1.56 -1.05
N CYS A 52 9.49 2.40 -1.26
CA CYS A 52 8.55 2.37 -2.39
C CYS A 52 8.35 3.80 -2.88
N GLU A 53 8.28 4.01 -4.19
CA GLU A 53 8.14 5.34 -4.79
C GLU A 53 7.01 5.35 -5.81
N ILE A 54 5.97 6.12 -5.51
CA ILE A 54 4.76 6.17 -6.30
C ILE A 54 4.62 7.53 -6.95
N ASN A 55 4.53 7.54 -8.27
CA ASN A 55 4.29 8.76 -9.04
C ASN A 55 2.82 9.18 -9.01
N ARG A 56 2.61 10.49 -9.15
CA ARG A 56 1.32 11.11 -9.34
C ARG A 56 0.68 10.57 -10.62
N HIS A 57 -0.60 10.25 -10.55
CA HIS A 57 -1.38 9.90 -11.72
C HIS A 57 -2.11 11.14 -12.26
N PRO A 58 -2.16 11.36 -13.58
CA PRO A 58 -2.82 12.54 -14.17
C PRO A 58 -4.33 12.57 -13.86
N ASN A 59 -4.99 11.41 -13.89
CA ASN A 59 -6.38 11.31 -13.43
C ASN A 59 -6.44 11.40 -11.90
N HIS A 60 -7.02 12.48 -11.38
CA HIS A 60 -7.15 12.75 -9.94
C HIS A 60 -7.89 11.66 -9.16
N ILE A 61 -8.87 10.97 -9.76
CA ILE A 61 -9.62 9.88 -9.10
C ILE A 61 -8.72 8.66 -8.88
N LEU A 62 -7.75 8.45 -9.76
CA LEU A 62 -6.80 7.34 -9.73
C LEU A 62 -5.44 7.74 -9.13
N CYS A 63 -5.31 8.96 -8.63
CA CYS A 63 -4.04 9.50 -8.17
C CYS A 63 -3.69 9.05 -6.76
N PRO A 64 -2.64 8.21 -6.58
CA PRO A 64 -2.23 7.73 -5.26
C PRO A 64 -1.67 8.85 -4.38
N VAL A 65 -0.92 9.80 -4.96
CA VAL A 65 -0.36 10.97 -4.25
C VAL A 65 -1.50 11.84 -3.69
N LEU A 66 -2.51 12.16 -4.51
CA LEU A 66 -3.66 12.94 -4.08
C LEU A 66 -4.50 12.17 -3.03
N ALA A 67 -4.74 10.88 -3.26
CA ALA A 67 -5.49 10.05 -2.33
C ALA A 67 -4.80 9.94 -0.96
N TYR A 68 -3.48 9.81 -0.93
CA TYR A 68 -2.70 9.84 0.30
C TYR A 68 -2.77 11.22 0.95
N THR A 69 -2.59 12.31 0.21
CA THR A 69 -2.64 13.70 0.74
C THR A 69 -3.96 13.96 1.47
N VAL A 70 -5.09 13.67 0.82
CA VAL A 70 -6.43 13.86 1.40
C VAL A 70 -6.64 12.94 2.61
N TYR A 71 -6.17 11.70 2.54
CA TYR A 71 -6.26 10.77 3.67
C TYR A 71 -5.44 11.26 4.87
N LYS A 72 -4.20 11.70 4.65
CA LYS A 72 -3.26 12.19 5.65
C LYS A 72 -3.82 13.40 6.39
N ALA A 73 -4.34 14.38 5.65
CA ALA A 73 -4.95 15.58 6.21
C ALA A 73 -6.21 15.31 7.04
N ARG A 74 -6.97 14.24 6.74
CA ARG A 74 -8.24 13.94 7.41
C ARG A 74 -8.13 12.95 8.57
N ILE A 75 -7.24 11.97 8.47
CA ILE A 75 -7.26 10.78 9.34
C ILE A 75 -5.92 10.56 10.06
N ALA A 76 -4.79 10.78 9.39
CA ALA A 76 -3.47 10.45 9.92
C ALA A 76 -2.67 11.68 10.37
N THR A 77 -3.35 12.64 11.01
CA THR A 77 -2.74 13.91 11.47
C THR A 77 -1.77 13.72 12.63
N GLU A 78 -2.07 12.81 13.56
CA GLU A 78 -1.23 12.50 14.72
C GLU A 78 -0.36 11.26 14.50
N LEU A 79 0.52 10.91 15.46
CA LEU A 79 1.22 9.62 15.44
C LEU A 79 0.31 8.48 15.92
N CYS A 80 0.52 7.28 15.36
CA CYS A 80 -0.12 6.02 15.74
C CYS A 80 0.97 4.93 15.84
N PRO A 81 1.86 5.01 16.83
CA PRO A 81 2.93 4.03 17.02
C PRO A 81 2.36 2.72 17.56
N THR A 82 2.69 1.59 16.93
CA THR A 82 2.48 0.28 17.54
C THR A 82 3.68 -0.65 17.33
N PRO A 83 3.90 -1.61 18.23
CA PRO A 83 4.92 -2.63 18.04
C PRO A 83 4.73 -3.40 16.73
N HIS A 84 5.82 -3.86 16.13
CA HIS A 84 5.79 -4.71 14.96
C HIS A 84 5.40 -6.15 15.33
N ALA A 85 4.56 -6.78 14.51
CA ALA A 85 3.95 -8.08 14.82
C ALA A 85 4.96 -9.23 15.07
N ASN A 86 6.16 -9.15 14.47
CA ASN A 86 7.18 -10.18 14.62
C ASN A 86 8.37 -9.75 15.51
N ASN A 87 8.42 -8.49 15.93
CA ASN A 87 9.50 -7.95 16.74
C ASN A 87 9.00 -6.69 17.46
N ASP A 88 8.66 -6.83 18.73
CA ASP A 88 8.06 -5.78 19.54
C ASP A 88 9.01 -4.61 19.84
N SER A 89 10.33 -4.81 19.75
CA SER A 89 11.34 -3.75 19.83
C SER A 89 11.27 -2.74 18.67
N ILE A 90 10.62 -3.10 17.56
CA ILE A 90 10.43 -2.22 16.40
C ILE A 90 9.08 -1.53 16.50
N ILE A 91 9.09 -0.21 16.60
CA ILE A 91 7.87 0.63 16.56
C ILE A 91 7.60 1.10 15.14
N VAL A 92 6.36 0.92 14.67
CA VAL A 92 5.91 1.39 13.36
C VAL A 92 4.79 2.42 13.55
N ASN A 93 4.97 3.62 13.00
CA ASN A 93 3.90 4.60 12.93
C ASN A 93 2.90 4.21 11.83
N ARG A 94 1.74 3.69 12.21
CA ARG A 94 0.80 3.04 11.29
C ARG A 94 0.08 4.07 10.44
N LEU A 95 0.21 3.93 9.12
CA LEU A 95 -0.47 4.81 8.16
C LEU A 95 -1.99 4.65 8.23
N PHE A 96 -2.50 3.43 8.07
CA PHE A 96 -3.95 3.19 7.96
C PHE A 96 -4.60 2.95 9.31
N ARG A 97 -5.64 3.73 9.61
CA ARG A 97 -6.29 3.83 10.92
C ARG A 97 -7.81 3.80 10.82
N HIS A 98 -8.46 3.50 11.93
CA HIS A 98 -9.92 3.54 12.04
C HIS A 98 -10.44 4.98 11.92
N THR A 99 -11.53 5.17 11.15
CA THR A 99 -12.12 6.50 10.92
C THR A 99 -12.86 7.08 12.12
N LYS A 100 -13.17 6.27 13.13
CA LYS A 100 -13.76 6.71 14.41
C LYS A 100 -12.72 6.87 15.52
N HIS A 101 -11.54 6.26 15.34
CA HIS A 101 -10.49 6.19 16.34
C HIS A 101 -9.13 6.35 15.65
N TYR A 102 -8.71 7.60 15.45
CA TYR A 102 -7.50 7.93 14.67
C TYR A 102 -6.19 7.48 15.32
N ASN A 103 -6.22 7.04 16.57
CA ASN A 103 -5.07 6.45 17.26
C ASN A 103 -5.02 4.91 17.14
N LYS A 104 -6.01 4.27 16.51
CA LYS A 104 -6.06 2.82 16.35
C LYS A 104 -5.75 2.42 14.90
N PRO A 105 -4.71 1.62 14.65
CA PRO A 105 -4.41 1.16 13.30
C PRO A 105 -5.44 0.14 12.83
N LEU A 106 -5.63 0.07 11.52
CA LEU A 106 -6.39 -1.03 10.91
C LEU A 106 -5.58 -2.32 10.99
N SER A 107 -6.24 -3.44 11.27
CA SER A 107 -5.63 -4.76 11.16
C SER A 107 -5.34 -5.15 9.70
N VAL A 108 -4.43 -6.10 9.49
CA VAL A 108 -4.17 -6.71 8.17
C VAL A 108 -5.46 -7.25 7.55
N ASP A 109 -6.34 -7.85 8.35
CA ASP A 109 -7.64 -8.37 7.87
C ASP A 109 -8.59 -7.25 7.43
N SER A 110 -8.60 -6.13 8.16
CA SER A 110 -9.42 -4.97 7.80
C SER A 110 -8.94 -4.35 6.49
N ILE A 111 -7.62 -4.20 6.32
CA ILE A 111 -7.00 -3.74 5.06
C ILE A 111 -7.35 -4.71 3.92
N THR A 112 -7.18 -6.02 4.14
CA THR A 112 -7.50 -7.07 3.17
C THR A 112 -8.96 -6.99 2.74
N ARG A 113 -9.88 -6.85 3.69
CA ARG A 113 -11.31 -6.71 3.43
C ARG A 113 -11.62 -5.46 2.61
N HIS A 114 -11.05 -4.30 2.96
CA HIS A 114 -11.26 -3.07 2.20
C HIS A 114 -10.73 -3.15 0.77
N VAL A 115 -9.54 -3.71 0.59
CA VAL A 115 -8.96 -3.93 -0.74
C VAL A 115 -9.83 -4.89 -1.56
N LYS A 116 -10.24 -6.02 -0.97
CA LYS A 116 -11.10 -7.02 -1.63
C LYS A 116 -12.47 -6.44 -2.00
N ASN A 117 -13.09 -5.65 -1.13
CA ASN A 117 -14.39 -5.04 -1.39
C ASN A 117 -14.32 -4.09 -2.58
N LEU A 118 -13.27 -3.27 -2.68
CA LEU A 118 -13.07 -2.36 -3.83
C LEU A 118 -12.78 -3.13 -5.12
N SER A 119 -11.89 -4.13 -5.08
CA SER A 119 -11.68 -5.02 -6.23
C SER A 119 -12.95 -5.76 -6.66
N GLY A 120 -13.86 -6.03 -5.71
CA GLY A 120 -15.14 -6.68 -5.96
C GLY A 120 -16.08 -5.86 -6.85
N LEU A 121 -15.90 -4.54 -6.90
CA LEU A 121 -16.69 -3.61 -7.72
C LEU A 121 -16.27 -3.60 -9.20
N ILE A 122 -15.12 -4.19 -9.53
CA ILE A 122 -14.67 -4.31 -10.91
C ILE A 122 -15.61 -5.27 -11.65
N LYS A 123 -16.19 -4.79 -12.75
CA LYS A 123 -17.02 -5.60 -13.65
C LYS A 123 -16.22 -6.79 -14.14
N ARG A 124 -16.78 -7.99 -13.97
CA ARG A 124 -16.16 -9.26 -14.36
C ARG A 124 -17.23 -10.26 -14.79
N PRO A 125 -16.88 -11.27 -15.61
CA PRO A 125 -17.82 -12.33 -15.97
C PRO A 125 -18.37 -13.04 -14.73
N PRO A 126 -19.61 -13.56 -14.77
CA PRO A 126 -20.18 -14.31 -13.66
C PRO A 126 -19.29 -15.50 -13.29
N ASN A 127 -19.27 -15.85 -12.00
CA ASN A 127 -18.48 -16.95 -11.44
C ASN A 127 -16.94 -16.83 -11.59
N THR A 128 -16.41 -15.65 -11.92
CA THR A 128 -14.96 -15.42 -11.94
C THR A 128 -14.43 -14.90 -10.59
N PRO A 129 -13.21 -15.31 -10.18
CA PRO A 129 -12.59 -14.82 -8.95
C PRO A 129 -12.42 -13.29 -8.96
N ILE A 130 -12.48 -12.68 -7.77
CA ILE A 130 -12.14 -11.25 -7.61
C ILE A 130 -10.64 -11.07 -7.91
N PRO A 131 -10.27 -10.18 -8.84
CA PRO A 131 -8.87 -9.96 -9.16
C PRO A 131 -8.13 -9.32 -7.98
N LYS A 132 -6.94 -9.83 -7.69
CA LYS A 132 -6.05 -9.24 -6.68
C LYS A 132 -5.42 -7.96 -7.25
N THR A 133 -5.36 -6.90 -6.46
CA THR A 133 -4.73 -5.62 -6.83
C THR A 133 -3.32 -5.77 -7.39
N ARG A 134 -2.46 -6.57 -6.75
CA ARG A 134 -1.12 -6.89 -7.26
C ARG A 134 -1.14 -7.52 -8.66
N ALA A 135 -2.09 -8.41 -8.92
CA ALA A 135 -2.20 -9.04 -10.23
C ALA A 135 -2.63 -8.01 -11.28
N ILE A 136 -3.61 -7.17 -10.96
CA ILE A 136 -4.05 -6.07 -11.83
C ILE A 136 -2.87 -5.13 -12.14
N GLY A 137 -2.14 -4.69 -11.11
CA GLY A 137 -1.01 -3.79 -11.27
C GLY A 137 0.09 -4.39 -12.15
N ALA A 138 0.47 -5.63 -11.90
CA ALA A 138 1.49 -6.32 -12.69
C ALA A 138 1.07 -6.50 -14.15
N THR A 139 -0.20 -6.85 -14.39
CA THR A 139 -0.75 -6.95 -15.75
C THR A 139 -0.75 -5.59 -16.44
N LEU A 140 -1.19 -4.52 -15.78
CA LEU A 140 -1.19 -3.17 -16.35
C LEU A 140 0.23 -2.71 -16.71
N ALA A 141 1.22 -2.99 -15.86
CA ALA A 141 2.62 -2.69 -16.14
C ALA A 141 3.11 -3.46 -17.37
N ALA A 142 2.83 -4.77 -17.44
CA ALA A 142 3.22 -5.60 -18.59
C ALA A 142 2.57 -5.12 -19.89
N THR A 143 1.27 -4.82 -19.88
CA THR A 143 0.53 -4.28 -21.03
C THR A 143 1.05 -2.91 -21.46
N SER A 144 1.62 -2.13 -20.54
CA SER A 144 2.24 -0.83 -20.83
C SER A 144 3.69 -0.95 -21.35
N GLY A 145 4.19 -2.16 -21.56
CA GLY A 145 5.54 -2.41 -22.10
C GLY A 145 6.64 -2.39 -21.05
N VAL A 146 6.33 -2.41 -19.75
CA VAL A 146 7.35 -2.53 -18.71
C VAL A 146 8.00 -3.92 -18.79
N PRO A 147 9.35 -4.02 -18.81
CA PRO A 147 10.02 -5.31 -18.87
C PRO A 147 9.63 -6.23 -17.72
N VAL A 148 9.45 -7.52 -18.00
CA VAL A 148 8.93 -8.51 -17.04
C VAL A 148 9.86 -8.65 -15.83
N GLU A 149 11.17 -8.58 -16.06
CA GLU A 149 12.21 -8.56 -15.03
C GLU A 149 12.06 -7.39 -14.05
N ASN A 150 11.63 -6.22 -14.54
CA ASN A 150 11.35 -5.04 -13.70
C ASN A 150 10.07 -5.24 -12.89
N ILE A 151 9.04 -5.84 -13.48
CA ILE A 151 7.78 -6.14 -12.78
C ILE A 151 8.02 -7.18 -11.67
N VAL A 152 8.75 -8.25 -11.98
CA VAL A 152 9.08 -9.31 -11.00
C VAL A 152 9.97 -8.75 -9.89
N SER A 153 11.01 -7.98 -10.23
CA SER A 153 11.89 -7.37 -9.23
C SER A 153 11.20 -6.30 -8.37
N HIS A 154 10.09 -5.71 -8.83
CA HIS A 154 9.28 -4.80 -8.03
C HIS A 154 8.21 -5.55 -7.19
N ALA A 155 7.74 -6.70 -7.66
CA ALA A 155 6.68 -7.47 -7.00
C ALA A 155 7.19 -8.33 -5.82
N PHE A 156 8.42 -8.83 -5.87
CA PHE A 156 8.99 -9.77 -4.87
C PHE A 156 10.06 -9.14 -3.98
#